data_AF-A0A7Y3UJ68-F1
#
_entry.id   AF-A0A7Y3UJ68-F1
#
_cell.length_a   1.000
_cell.length_b   1.000
_cell.length_c   1.000
_cell.angle_alpha   90.00
_cell.angle_beta   90.00
_cell.angle_gamma   90.00
#
_symmetry.space_group_name_H-M   'P 1'
#
loop_
_entity.id
_entity.type
_entity.pdbx_description
1 polymer ?
#
loop_
_entity_poly.entity_id
_entity_poly.type
_entity_poly.pdbx_seq_one_letter_code
_entity_poly.pdbx_strand_id
1 'polypeptide(L)'
;MIKSGSLTLDNLRELFYKITTPTIEELKNALGTNSRMTVFRKLSELSYISSYSHRGKYYALVEQAKFDKTGLWSCGEAMFSCHGNFVETVKA
;
A
#
# COMPACT_ATOMS: atom_id res chain seq x y z
N MET A 1 25.05 11.34 17.17
CA MET A 1 24.00 12.02 16.39
C MET A 1 23.06 10.97 15.84
N ILE A 2 21.80 10.98 16.28
CA ILE A 2 20.76 10.08 15.77
C ILE A 2 20.50 10.50 14.32
N LYS A 3 20.75 9.62 13.35
CA LYS A 3 20.27 9.83 11.97
C LYS A 3 18.74 9.88 12.06
N SER A 4 18.15 11.07 11.94
CA SER A 4 16.73 11.21 11.63
C SER A 4 16.53 10.57 10.26
N GLY A 5 16.21 9.27 10.24
CA GLY A 5 15.86 8.53 9.05
C GLY A 5 14.66 9.21 8.42
N SER A 6 14.86 9.80 7.25
CA SER A 6 13.82 10.60 6.60
C SER A 6 12.66 9.67 6.24
N LEU A 7 11.51 9.87 6.88
CA LEU A 7 10.23 9.21 6.62
C LEU A 7 9.67 9.69 5.26
N THR A 8 10.35 9.36 4.16
CA THR A 8 10.04 9.93 2.84
C THR A 8 9.05 9.06 2.07
N LEU A 9 8.32 9.72 1.17
CA LEU A 9 7.57 9.06 0.10
C LEU A 9 8.51 8.31 -0.85
N ASP A 10 9.74 8.78 -0.99
CA ASP A 10 10.73 8.17 -1.88
C ASP A 10 11.12 6.75 -1.42
N ASN A 11 11.24 6.52 -0.10
CA ASN A 11 11.49 5.17 0.42
C ASN A 11 10.33 4.21 0.10
N LEU A 12 9.09 4.70 0.14
CA LEU A 12 7.93 3.89 -0.25
C LEU A 12 7.93 3.61 -1.75
N ARG A 13 8.21 4.61 -2.59
CA ARG A 13 8.32 4.42 -4.05
C ARG A 13 9.42 3.44 -4.41
N GLU A 14 10.58 3.53 -3.75
CA GLU A 14 11.67 2.58 -3.93
C GLU A 14 11.27 1.16 -3.50
N LEU A 15 10.52 1.03 -2.39
CA LEU A 15 9.98 -0.26 -1.99
C LEU A 15 9.01 -0.81 -3.05
N PHE A 16 8.07 -0.01 -3.53
CA PHE A 16 7.09 -0.42 -4.55
C PHE A 16 7.72 -0.74 -5.91
N TYR A 17 8.91 -0.19 -6.20
CA TYR A 17 9.70 -0.58 -7.36
C TYR A 17 10.30 -2.00 -7.20
N LYS A 18 10.65 -2.40 -5.97
CA LYS A 18 11.27 -3.71 -5.66
C LYS A 18 10.23 -4.79 -5.37
N ILE A 19 9.15 -4.43 -4.69
CA ILE A 19 8.10 -5.31 -4.19
C ILE A 19 6.76 -4.70 -4.59
N THR A 20 6.05 -5.32 -5.52
CA THR A 20 4.79 -4.79 -6.04
C THR A 20 3.68 -4.78 -5.01
N THR A 21 3.65 -5.78 -4.13
CA THR A 21 2.60 -5.95 -3.12
C THR A 21 3.17 -6.17 -1.70
N PRO A 22 3.83 -5.17 -1.09
CA PRO A 22 4.40 -5.30 0.23
C PRO A 22 3.33 -5.45 1.32
N THR A 23 3.77 -6.01 2.44
CA THR A 23 3.02 -6.12 3.70
C THR A 23 3.23 -4.87 4.57
N ILE A 24 2.41 -4.75 5.62
CA ILE A 24 2.54 -3.64 6.58
C ILE A 24 3.90 -3.61 7.29
N GLU A 25 4.55 -4.76 7.51
CA GLU A 25 5.86 -4.82 8.16
C GLU A 25 6.99 -4.36 7.23
N GLU A 26 6.91 -4.67 5.94
CA GLU A 26 7.87 -4.15 4.95
C GLU A 26 7.73 -2.63 4.77
N LEU A 27 6.49 -2.12 4.79
CA LEU A 27 6.21 -0.69 4.74
C LEU A 27 6.75 0.05 5.98
N LYS A 28 6.57 -0.53 7.17
CA LYS A 28 7.16 -0.03 8.42
C LYS A 28 8.68 0.03 8.34
N ASN A 29 9.31 -1.04 7.84
CA ASN A 29 10.76 -1.12 7.69
C ASN A 29 11.28 -0.07 6.70
N ALA A 30 10.64 0.11 5.54
CA ALA A 30 11.02 1.13 4.56
C ALA A 30 10.91 2.56 5.12
N LEU A 31 9.93 2.81 5.98
CA LEU A 31 9.75 4.08 6.65
C LEU A 31 10.62 4.23 7.92
N GLY A 32 11.20 3.14 8.46
CA GLY A 32 11.87 3.19 9.76
C GLY A 32 10.93 3.56 10.90
N THR A 33 9.67 3.11 10.85
CA THR A 33 8.64 3.40 11.87
C THR A 33 7.92 2.15 12.32
N ASN A 34 7.55 2.09 13.61
CA ASN A 34 6.64 1.05 14.12
C ASN A 34 5.16 1.48 14.06
N SER A 35 4.88 2.74 13.71
CA SER A 35 3.52 3.29 13.71
C SER A 35 2.77 2.94 12.43
N ARG A 36 1.73 2.12 12.55
CA ARG A 36 0.78 1.87 11.45
C ARG A 36 0.12 3.15 10.94
N MET A 37 -0.13 4.12 11.82
CA MET A 37 -0.75 5.39 11.42
C MET A 37 0.17 6.23 10.55
N THR A 38 1.48 6.23 10.83
CA THR A 38 2.45 6.88 9.96
C THR A 38 2.51 6.20 8.59
N VAL A 39 2.47 4.87 8.55
CA VAL A 39 2.42 4.12 7.28
C VAL A 39 1.21 4.53 6.45
N PHE A 40 0.00 4.46 7.02
CA PHE A 40 -1.22 4.79 6.27
C PHE A 40 -1.28 6.25 5.83
N ARG A 41 -0.85 7.19 6.66
CA ARG A 41 -0.75 8.61 6.28
C ARG A 41 0.19 8.81 5.08
N LYS A 42 1.32 8.10 5.05
CA LYS A 42 2.28 8.19 3.94
C LYS A 42 1.80 7.46 2.69
N LEU A 43 1.13 6.32 2.85
CA LEU A 43 0.51 5.61 1.72
C LEU A 43 -0.65 6.41 1.10
N SER A 44 -1.45 7.12 1.88
CA SER A 44 -2.54 7.94 1.33
C SER A 44 -2.03 9.07 0.43
N GLU A 45 -0.79 9.55 0.65
CA GLU A 45 -0.13 10.51 -0.25
C GLU A 45 0.23 9.90 -1.63
N LEU A 46 0.18 8.57 -1.79
CA LEU A 46 0.55 7.83 -3.01
C LEU A 46 -0.63 7.12 -3.71
N SER A 47 -1.87 7.30 -3.26
CA SER A 47 -3.04 6.59 -3.79
C SER A 47 -2.85 5.06 -3.82
N TYR A 48 -3.08 4.41 -2.67
CA TYR A 48 -2.86 2.98 -2.49
C TYR A 48 -4.16 2.17 -2.46
N ILE A 49 -4.05 0.85 -2.69
CA ILE A 49 -5.14 -0.13 -2.55
C ILE A 49 -4.76 -1.28 -1.62
N SER A 50 -5.79 -1.75 -0.94
CA SER A 50 -5.89 -2.97 -0.14
C SER A 50 -6.03 -4.27 -0.93
N SER A 51 -5.38 -5.39 -0.58
CA SER A 51 -5.84 -6.69 -1.06
C SER A 51 -7.14 -7.10 -0.35
N TYR A 52 -8.21 -7.47 -1.05
CA TYR A 52 -9.41 -8.02 -0.38
C TYR A 52 -9.23 -9.48 0.04
N SER A 53 -8.29 -10.19 -0.60
CA SER A 53 -7.82 -11.49 -0.16
C SER A 53 -6.92 -11.40 1.09
N HIS A 54 -6.61 -12.53 1.71
CA HIS A 54 -5.63 -12.62 2.81
C HIS A 54 -5.85 -11.59 3.93
N ARG A 55 -7.10 -11.16 4.16
CA ARG A 55 -7.50 -10.19 5.20
C ARG A 55 -6.80 -8.83 5.09
N GLY A 56 -6.60 -8.28 3.88
CA GLY A 56 -5.99 -6.94 3.75
C GLY A 56 -4.48 -6.91 3.94
N LYS A 57 -3.80 -8.07 3.86
CA LYS A 57 -2.38 -8.21 4.20
C LYS A 57 -1.45 -7.45 3.25
N TYR A 58 -1.82 -7.30 1.98
CA TYR A 58 -0.97 -6.76 0.94
C TYR A 58 -1.47 -5.40 0.46
N TYR A 59 -0.54 -4.51 0.12
CA TYR A 59 -0.82 -3.15 -0.34
C TYR A 59 -0.17 -2.92 -1.70
N ALA A 60 -0.76 -2.08 -2.54
CA ALA A 60 -0.19 -1.71 -3.84
C ALA A 60 -0.50 -0.26 -4.17
N LEU A 61 0.26 0.34 -5.10
CA LEU A 61 -0.07 1.64 -5.68
C LEU A 61 -1.09 1.46 -6.80
N VAL A 62 -2.10 2.35 -6.86
CA VAL A 62 -3.12 2.33 -7.92
C VAL A 62 -2.48 2.41 -9.31
N GLU A 63 -1.45 3.24 -9.48
CA GLU A 63 -0.75 3.43 -10.75
C GLU A 63 -0.01 2.16 -11.25
N GLN A 64 0.30 1.23 -10.35
CA GLN A 64 0.98 -0.03 -10.68
C GLN A 64 -0.01 -1.20 -10.89
N ALA A 65 -1.28 -1.01 -10.53
CA ALA A 65 -2.30 -2.05 -10.59
C ALA A 65 -2.74 -2.35 -12.02
N LYS A 66 -2.87 -3.63 -12.36
CA LYS A 66 -3.28 -4.10 -13.70
C LYS A 66 -4.71 -4.64 -13.64
N PHE A 67 -5.67 -3.73 -13.43
CA PHE A 67 -7.07 -4.09 -13.36
C PHE A 67 -7.59 -4.61 -14.70
N ASP A 68 -8.41 -5.65 -14.66
CA ASP A 68 -9.17 -6.13 -15.79
C ASP A 68 -10.45 -5.29 -16.02
N LYS A 69 -11.27 -5.70 -16.99
CA LYS A 69 -12.53 -5.02 -17.34
C LYS A 69 -13.56 -5.02 -16.20
N THR A 70 -13.40 -5.89 -15.21
CA THR A 70 -14.27 -6.00 -14.03
C THR A 70 -13.73 -5.23 -12.83
N GLY A 71 -12.58 -4.56 -12.97
CA GLY A 71 -11.95 -3.82 -11.87
C GLY A 71 -11.21 -4.70 -10.89
N LEU A 72 -10.87 -5.93 -11.27
CA LEU A 72 -10.12 -6.87 -10.44
C LEU A 72 -8.68 -6.99 -10.94
N TRP A 73 -7.75 -7.16 -9.99
CA TRP A 73 -6.35 -7.41 -10.30
C TRP A 73 -5.81 -8.52 -9.40
N SER A 74 -5.21 -9.53 -10.02
CA SER A 74 -4.47 -10.59 -9.34
C SER A 74 -2.98 -10.33 -9.44
N CYS A 75 -2.28 -10.38 -8.31
CA CYS A 75 -0.83 -10.26 -8.23
C CYS A 75 -0.27 -11.33 -7.29
N GLY A 76 0.23 -12.42 -7.86
CA GLY A 76 0.62 -13.61 -7.10
C GLY A 76 -0.59 -14.21 -6.39
N GLU A 77 -0.48 -14.40 -5.07
CA GLU A 77 -1.58 -14.90 -4.23
C GLU A 77 -2.59 -13.79 -3.82
N ALA A 78 -2.23 -12.53 -4.03
CA ALA A 78 -3.05 -11.40 -3.61
C ALA A 78 -4.04 -10.97 -4.70
N MET A 79 -5.26 -10.67 -4.28
CA MET A 79 -6.35 -10.17 -5.12
C MET A 79 -6.78 -8.78 -4.66
N PHE A 80 -6.94 -7.88 -5.62
CA PHE A 80 -7.24 -6.47 -5.44
C PHE A 80 -8.48 -6.05 -6.23
N SER A 81 -9.17 -5.04 -5.74
CA SER A 81 -10.29 -4.38 -6.43
C SER A 81 -10.01 -2.88 -6.54
N CYS A 82 -10.35 -2.28 -7.68
CA CYS A 82 -10.24 -0.84 -7.88
C CYS A 82 -11.21 -0.03 -7.01
N HIS A 83 -12.23 -0.68 -6.44
CA HIS A 83 -13.16 -0.09 -5.48
C HIS A 83 -12.57 0.03 -4.06
N GLY A 84 -11.30 -0.39 -3.87
CA GLY A 84 -10.53 -0.20 -2.66
C GLY A 84 -11.03 -0.98 -1.45
N ASN A 85 -10.51 -0.61 -0.28
CA ASN A 85 -11.00 -1.05 1.03
C ASN A 85 -11.75 0.11 1.67
N PHE A 86 -13.09 0.05 1.68
CA PHE A 86 -14.02 0.52 2.74
C PHE A 86 -13.64 1.73 3.63
N VAL A 87 -12.91 2.74 3.14
CA VAL A 87 -12.70 4.04 3.83
C VAL A 87 -13.34 5.19 3.04
N GLU A 88 -13.79 4.95 1.80
CA GLU A 88 -14.65 5.88 1.04
C GLU A 88 -16.11 5.43 0.94
N THR A 89 -16.54 4.42 1.71
CA THR A 89 -17.95 3.97 1.78
C THR A 89 -18.67 4.53 3.01
N VAL A 90 -18.44 5.81 3.33
CA VAL A 90 -19.33 6.58 4.21
C VAL A 90 -19.84 7.78 3.42
N LYS A 91 -20.56 7.51 2.33
CA LYS A 91 -21.57 8.35 1.68
C LYS A 91 -22.06 7.63 0.41
N ALA A 92 -22.98 6.69 0.60
CA ALA A 92 -24.00 6.34 -0.38
C ALA A 92 -25.34 6.37 0.36
#